data_AF-A0A815W1S9-F1
#
_entry.id   AF-A0A815W1S9-F1
#
_cell.length_a   1.000
_cell.length_b   1.000
_cell.length_c   1.000
_cell.angle_alpha   90.00
_cell.angle_beta   90.00
_cell.angle_gamma   90.00
#
_symmetry.space_group_name_H-M   'P 1'
#
loop_
_entity.id
_entity.type
_entity.pdbx_description
1 polymer ?
#
loop_
_entity_poly.entity_id
_entity_poly.type
_entity_poly.pdbx_seq_one_letter_code
_entity_poly.pdbx_strand_id
1 'polypeptide(L)'
;MEDSILTLTTLDLTSNEIGDDGAQHLGDALKYNTNLTTLILEHNEIEIDGVQRFADILQHYTTLTTLNLGFNEIGVVGAQQLGDALKHNTTLTTLDLAGNDFGHAGAEHFGNALKHNTVIATLSSSTQYLDL
;
A
#
# COMPACT_ATOMS: atom_id res chain seq x y z
N MET A 1 -18.79 -24.20 20.98
CA MET A 1 -18.15 -24.62 19.73
C MET A 1 -17.91 -23.31 19.01
N GLU A 2 -16.70 -22.76 19.14
CA GLU A 2 -16.34 -21.53 18.42
C GLU A 2 -16.49 -21.86 16.94
N ASP A 3 -17.42 -21.20 16.27
CA ASP A 3 -17.31 -21.07 14.83
C ASP A 3 -15.92 -20.49 14.59
N SER A 4 -15.03 -21.32 14.07
CA SER A 4 -13.91 -20.88 13.26
C SER A 4 -14.54 -20.13 12.08
N ILE A 5 -14.96 -18.88 12.32
CA ILE A 5 -15.32 -17.97 11.25
C ILE A 5 -14.06 -17.89 10.41
N LEU A 6 -14.12 -18.37 9.17
CA LEU A 6 -13.07 -18.19 8.19
C LEU A 6 -12.89 -16.67 8.01
N THR A 7 -12.02 -16.07 8.82
CA THR A 7 -11.71 -14.65 8.71
C THR A 7 -10.78 -14.50 7.53
N LEU A 8 -11.15 -13.63 6.58
CA LEU A 8 -10.33 -13.35 5.42
C LEU A 8 -9.07 -12.60 5.90
N THR A 9 -7.93 -13.28 5.87
CA THR A 9 -6.62 -12.73 6.23
C THR A 9 -5.80 -12.30 5.02
N THR A 10 -6.05 -12.93 3.87
CA THR A 10 -5.39 -12.65 2.60
C THR A 10 -6.43 -12.38 1.53
N LEU A 11 -6.26 -11.28 0.82
CA LEU A 11 -7.08 -10.90 -0.33
C LEU A 11 -6.14 -10.61 -1.50
N ASP A 12 -6.24 -11.44 -2.54
CA ASP A 12 -5.52 -11.26 -3.79
C ASP A 12 -6.51 -10.89 -4.89
N LEU A 13 -6.28 -9.72 -5.48
CA LEU A 13 -7.09 -9.15 -6.55
C LEU A 13 -6.21 -8.76 -7.73
N THR A 14 -5.11 -9.46 -7.96
CA THR A 14 -4.21 -9.21 -9.09
C THR A 14 -4.98 -9.21 -10.44
N SER A 15 -4.74 -8.21 -11.29
CA SER A 15 -5.33 -8.15 -12.66
C SER A 15 -6.86 -8.12 -12.70
N ASN A 16 -7.51 -7.22 -11.96
CA ASN A 16 -8.97 -7.09 -11.91
C ASN A 16 -9.53 -5.73 -12.35
N GLU A 17 -8.73 -4.85 -12.97
CA GLU A 17 -9.19 -3.52 -13.43
C GLU A 17 -9.93 -2.73 -12.33
N ILE A 18 -9.43 -2.81 -11.08
CA ILE A 18 -10.09 -2.20 -9.93
C ILE A 18 -10.20 -0.68 -10.09
N GLY A 19 -9.16 -0.04 -10.62
CA GLY A 19 -9.06 1.40 -10.78
C GLY A 19 -9.16 2.17 -9.46
N ASP A 20 -9.22 3.50 -9.58
CA ASP A 20 -9.33 4.38 -8.42
C ASP A 20 -10.64 4.21 -7.65
N ASP A 21 -11.76 4.06 -8.35
CA ASP A 21 -13.07 3.86 -7.72
C ASP A 21 -13.10 2.57 -6.90
N GLY A 22 -12.59 1.47 -7.43
CA GLY A 22 -12.52 0.20 -6.71
C GLY A 22 -11.56 0.28 -5.52
N ALA A 23 -10.41 0.94 -5.67
CA ALA A 23 -9.47 1.19 -4.59
C ALA A 23 -10.11 2.01 -3.45
N GLN A 24 -10.93 3.02 -3.80
CA GLN A 24 -11.67 3.80 -2.82
C GLN A 24 -12.64 2.94 -2.00
N HIS A 25 -13.45 2.11 -2.68
CA HIS A 25 -14.39 1.22 -2.02
C HIS A 25 -13.69 0.15 -1.17
N LEU A 26 -12.57 -0.40 -1.64
CA LEU A 26 -11.73 -1.31 -0.84
C LEU A 26 -11.20 -0.62 0.41
N GLY A 27 -10.69 0.60 0.28
CA GLY A 27 -10.24 1.39 1.41
C GLY A 27 -11.36 1.69 2.41
N ASP A 28 -12.61 1.85 1.97
CA ASP A 28 -13.78 1.98 2.84
C ASP A 28 -14.14 0.67 3.55
N ALA A 29 -14.08 -0.45 2.84
CA ALA A 29 -14.31 -1.77 3.43
C ALA A 29 -13.26 -2.10 4.50
N LEU A 30 -11.98 -1.76 4.26
CA LEU A 30 -10.88 -2.03 5.18
C LEU A 30 -11.04 -1.33 6.53
N LYS A 31 -11.67 -0.14 6.61
CA LYS A 31 -11.94 0.54 7.89
C LYS A 31 -12.68 -0.34 8.91
N TYR A 32 -13.46 -1.31 8.45
CA TYR A 32 -14.24 -2.21 9.29
C TYR A 32 -13.66 -3.62 9.40
N ASN A 33 -12.62 -3.93 8.62
CA ASN A 33 -11.94 -5.21 8.67
C ASN A 33 -10.80 -5.13 9.70
N THR A 34 -10.69 -6.09 10.60
CA THR A 34 -9.60 -6.14 11.61
C THR A 34 -8.80 -7.44 11.54
N ASN A 35 -8.89 -8.17 10.43
CA ASN A 35 -8.27 -9.48 10.26
C ASN A 35 -7.37 -9.57 9.03
N LEU A 36 -7.53 -8.68 8.05
CA LEU A 36 -6.75 -8.70 6.84
C LEU A 36 -5.31 -8.30 7.14
N THR A 37 -4.40 -9.22 6.84
CA THR A 37 -2.95 -9.07 7.03
C THR A 37 -2.23 -8.93 5.69
N THR A 38 -2.82 -9.40 4.60
CA THR A 38 -2.22 -9.35 3.26
C THR A 38 -3.24 -8.88 2.22
N LEU A 39 -2.86 -7.85 1.47
CA LEU A 39 -3.62 -7.32 0.35
C LEU A 39 -2.73 -7.24 -0.88
N ILE A 40 -3.14 -7.89 -1.97
CA ILE A 40 -2.43 -7.90 -3.25
C ILE A 40 -3.34 -7.27 -4.30
N LEU A 41 -2.86 -6.18 -4.89
CA LEU A 41 -3.55 -5.33 -5.87
C LEU A 41 -2.67 -5.09 -7.10
N GLU A 42 -1.82 -6.05 -7.44
CA GLU A 42 -0.92 -5.93 -8.57
C GLU A 42 -1.69 -5.83 -9.90
N HIS A 43 -1.23 -4.99 -10.85
CA HIS A 43 -1.88 -4.82 -12.15
C HIS A 43 -3.36 -4.43 -12.09
N ASN A 44 -3.71 -3.32 -11.45
CA ASN A 44 -5.11 -2.92 -11.24
C ASN A 44 -5.47 -1.51 -11.70
N GLU A 45 -4.58 -0.84 -12.45
CA GLU A 45 -4.82 0.51 -12.98
C GLU A 45 -5.16 1.52 -11.86
N ILE A 46 -4.57 1.31 -10.67
CA ILE A 46 -4.73 2.23 -9.53
C ILE A 46 -3.80 3.42 -9.74
N GLU A 47 -4.37 4.61 -9.84
CA GLU A 47 -3.66 5.87 -10.02
C GLU A 47 -3.55 6.62 -8.68
N ILE A 48 -3.42 7.94 -8.76
CA ILE A 48 -3.16 8.82 -7.62
C ILE A 48 -4.36 8.89 -6.67
N ASP A 49 -5.60 8.94 -7.16
CA ASP A 49 -6.76 9.12 -6.28
C ASP A 49 -7.08 7.81 -5.53
N GLY A 50 -6.88 6.66 -6.17
CA GLY A 50 -7.03 5.35 -5.54
C GLY A 50 -5.98 5.09 -4.48
N VAL A 51 -4.71 5.42 -4.75
CA VAL A 51 -3.62 5.22 -3.79
C VAL A 51 -3.68 6.21 -2.63
N GLN A 52 -4.15 7.44 -2.85
CA GLN A 52 -4.40 8.40 -1.77
C GLN A 52 -5.28 7.77 -0.70
N ARG A 53 -6.30 7.01 -1.11
CA ARG A 53 -7.18 6.36 -0.15
C ARG A 53 -6.47 5.31 0.70
N PHE A 54 -5.54 4.55 0.11
CA PHE A 54 -4.71 3.62 0.87
C PHE A 54 -3.79 4.36 1.84
N ALA A 55 -3.20 5.48 1.44
CA ALA A 55 -2.40 6.32 2.32
C ALA A 55 -3.19 6.79 3.55
N ASP A 56 -4.43 7.26 3.36
CA ASP A 56 -5.29 7.72 4.46
C ASP A 56 -5.58 6.61 5.48
N ILE A 57 -5.87 5.38 5.02
CA ILE A 57 -6.17 4.29 5.95
C ILE A 57 -4.90 3.73 6.60
N LEU A 58 -3.76 3.71 5.90
CA LEU A 58 -2.52 3.14 6.41
C LEU A 58 -2.03 3.86 7.67
N GLN A 59 -2.34 5.14 7.85
CA GLN A 59 -1.99 5.87 9.08
C GLN A 59 -2.63 5.28 10.34
N HIS A 60 -3.73 4.53 10.20
CA HIS A 60 -4.52 4.03 11.32
C HIS A 60 -4.80 2.53 11.26
N TYR A 61 -4.53 1.87 10.12
CA TYR A 61 -4.78 0.46 9.94
C TYR A 61 -3.67 -0.38 10.57
N THR A 62 -4.04 -1.21 11.54
CA THR A 62 -3.09 -1.87 12.45
C THR A 62 -2.95 -3.38 12.25
N THR A 63 -3.55 -3.94 11.21
CA THR A 63 -3.53 -5.40 10.97
C THR A 63 -2.81 -5.78 9.69
N LEU A 64 -2.74 -4.88 8.70
CA LEU A 64 -2.10 -5.15 7.42
C LEU A 64 -0.58 -5.15 7.58
N THR A 65 0.04 -6.30 7.30
CA THR A 65 1.50 -6.47 7.36
C THR A 65 2.13 -6.50 5.97
N THR A 66 1.35 -6.83 4.94
CA THR A 66 1.78 -6.92 3.54
C THR A 66 0.82 -6.21 2.62
N LEU A 67 1.33 -5.28 1.81
CA LEU A 67 0.60 -4.59 0.75
C LEU A 67 1.41 -4.70 -0.55
N ASN A 68 0.83 -5.31 -1.58
CA ASN A 68 1.41 -5.31 -2.92
C ASN A 68 0.55 -4.41 -3.83
N LEU A 69 1.15 -3.32 -4.30
CA LEU A 69 0.58 -2.38 -5.27
C LEU A 69 1.38 -2.38 -6.57
N GLY A 70 2.13 -3.43 -6.86
CA GLY A 70 2.97 -3.54 -8.05
C GLY A 70 2.23 -3.29 -9.36
N PHE A 71 2.93 -2.74 -10.34
CA PHE A 71 2.44 -2.49 -11.69
C PHE A 71 1.07 -1.77 -11.73
N ASN A 72 0.99 -0.68 -10.98
CA ASN A 72 -0.11 0.31 -11.05
C ASN A 72 0.45 1.65 -11.55
N GLU A 73 -0.34 2.73 -11.47
CA GLU A 73 -0.04 4.05 -12.03
C GLU A 73 0.05 5.12 -10.92
N ILE A 74 0.58 4.74 -9.75
CA ILE A 74 0.66 5.58 -8.53
C ILE A 74 1.36 6.92 -8.78
N GLY A 75 2.43 6.93 -9.59
CA GLY A 75 3.17 8.13 -9.95
C GLY A 75 3.83 8.86 -8.77
N VAL A 76 4.40 10.03 -9.06
CA VAL A 76 5.19 10.82 -8.10
C VAL A 76 4.37 11.20 -6.86
N VAL A 77 3.15 11.69 -7.06
CA VAL A 77 2.28 12.20 -6.00
C VAL A 77 1.80 11.06 -5.11
N GLY A 78 1.35 9.95 -5.69
CA GLY A 78 0.91 8.79 -4.94
C GLY A 78 2.02 8.19 -4.06
N ALA A 79 3.26 8.16 -4.57
CA ALA A 79 4.40 7.73 -3.77
C ALA A 79 4.65 8.67 -2.59
N GLN A 80 4.56 9.99 -2.78
CA GLN A 80 4.72 10.96 -1.68
C GLN A 80 3.65 10.75 -0.59
N GLN A 81 2.40 10.55 -1.00
CA GLN A 81 1.28 10.28 -0.09
C GLN A 81 1.49 9.00 0.72
N LEU A 82 1.88 7.90 0.05
CA LEU A 82 2.22 6.65 0.73
C LEU A 82 3.38 6.84 1.71
N GLY A 83 4.43 7.55 1.30
CA GLY A 83 5.57 7.85 2.17
C GLY A 83 5.13 8.58 3.44
N ASP A 84 4.33 9.64 3.31
CA ASP A 84 3.83 10.40 4.45
C ASP A 84 2.96 9.54 5.38
N ALA A 85 2.12 8.67 4.83
CA ALA A 85 1.33 7.72 5.62
C ALA A 85 2.21 6.73 6.40
N LEU A 86 3.27 6.22 5.77
CA LEU A 86 4.18 5.25 6.39
C LEU A 86 4.98 5.83 7.54
N LYS A 87 5.17 7.15 7.64
CA LYS A 87 5.77 7.77 8.84
C LYS A 87 4.98 7.45 10.12
N HIS A 88 3.69 7.16 9.99
CA HIS A 88 2.78 6.89 11.10
C HIS A 88 2.36 5.41 11.20
N ASN A 89 2.44 4.65 10.12
CA ASN A 89 2.09 3.24 10.13
C ASN A 89 3.14 2.41 10.90
N THR A 90 2.69 1.57 11.82
CA THR A 90 3.54 0.75 12.70
C THR A 90 3.39 -0.76 12.49
N THR A 91 2.74 -1.19 11.40
CA THR A 91 2.34 -2.60 11.22
C THR A 91 2.67 -3.18 9.86
N LEU A 92 2.74 -2.35 8.83
CA LEU A 92 3.14 -2.73 7.49
C LEU A 92 4.65 -3.00 7.48
N THR A 93 5.01 -4.25 7.19
CA THR A 93 6.40 -4.72 7.16
C THR A 93 6.89 -4.98 5.74
N THR A 94 5.97 -5.29 4.83
CA THR A 94 6.25 -5.60 3.43
C THR A 94 5.40 -4.71 2.53
N LEU A 95 6.05 -3.97 1.65
CA LEU A 95 5.41 -3.13 0.64
C LEU A 95 6.04 -3.37 -0.73
N ASP A 96 5.22 -3.63 -1.74
CA ASP A 96 5.65 -3.70 -3.14
C ASP A 96 5.07 -2.53 -3.95
N LEU A 97 5.96 -1.73 -4.53
CA LEU A 97 5.69 -0.61 -5.43
C LEU A 97 6.44 -0.75 -6.76
N ALA A 98 6.86 -1.95 -7.15
CA ALA A 98 7.45 -2.20 -8.46
C ALA A 98 6.53 -1.70 -9.58
N GLY A 99 7.07 -1.20 -10.69
CA GLY A 99 6.28 -0.82 -11.86
C GLY A 99 5.33 0.37 -11.70
N ASN A 100 5.52 1.26 -10.72
CA ASN A 100 4.63 2.39 -10.42
C ASN A 100 5.13 3.79 -10.85
N ASP A 101 6.23 3.84 -11.61
CA ASP A 101 6.93 5.03 -12.12
C ASP A 101 6.74 6.34 -11.33
N PHE A 102 7.24 6.37 -10.09
CA PHE A 102 7.16 7.56 -9.24
C PHE A 102 8.40 8.48 -9.32
N GLY A 103 9.28 8.24 -10.31
CA GLY A 103 10.41 9.11 -10.65
C GLY A 103 11.41 9.38 -9.51
N HIS A 104 12.36 10.29 -9.77
CA HIS A 104 13.36 10.69 -8.78
C HIS A 104 12.75 11.44 -7.59
N ALA A 105 11.86 12.40 -7.84
CA ALA A 105 11.26 13.22 -6.80
C ALA A 105 10.35 12.41 -5.84
N GLY A 106 9.59 11.45 -6.37
CA GLY A 106 8.78 10.56 -5.54
C GLY A 106 9.67 9.62 -4.72
N ALA A 107 10.72 9.08 -5.34
CA ALA A 107 11.68 8.20 -4.68
C ALA A 107 12.45 8.90 -3.55
N GLU A 108 12.93 10.12 -3.77
CA GLU A 108 13.63 10.91 -2.76
C GLU A 108 12.73 11.21 -1.55
N HIS A 109 11.49 11.65 -1.80
CA HIS A 109 10.53 11.91 -0.72
C HIS A 109 10.18 10.63 0.04
N PHE A 110 9.91 9.54 -0.68
CA PHE A 110 9.59 8.24 -0.09
C PHE A 110 10.74 7.70 0.76
N GLY A 111 11.98 7.74 0.25
CA GLY A 111 13.18 7.36 1.01
C GLY A 111 13.38 8.22 2.27
N ASN A 112 13.14 9.53 2.18
CA ASN A 112 13.19 10.41 3.35
C ASN A 112 12.09 10.08 4.37
N ALA A 113 10.89 9.71 3.91
CA ALA A 113 9.82 9.28 4.80
C ALA A 113 10.17 7.98 5.55
N LEU A 114 10.79 7.03 4.85
CA LEU A 114 11.20 5.74 5.43
C LEU A 114 12.27 5.88 6.52
N LYS A 115 13.08 6.95 6.54
CA LYS A 115 13.98 7.25 7.68
C LYS A 115 13.24 7.42 9.01
N HIS A 116 11.93 7.72 8.96
CA HIS A 116 11.07 7.85 10.13
C HIS A 116 10.21 6.61 10.39
N ASN A 117 10.19 5.64 9.47
CA ASN A 117 9.51 4.36 9.65
C ASN A 117 10.53 3.30 10.09
N THR A 118 10.23 2.59 11.18
CA THR A 118 11.13 1.56 11.74
C THR A 118 10.60 0.14 11.58
N VAL A 119 9.50 -0.04 10.84
CA VAL A 119 8.75 -1.30 10.77
C VAL A 119 8.83 -1.95 9.39
N ILE A 120 8.91 -1.16 8.31
CA ILE A 120 9.13 -1.67 6.95
C ILE A 120 10.47 -2.40 6.93
N ALA A 121 10.40 -3.70 6.67
CA ALA A 121 11.54 -4.61 6.60
C ALA A 121 11.83 -5.04 5.16
N THR A 122 10.83 -5.00 4.29
CA THR A 122 10.95 -5.37 2.89
C THR A 122 10.21 -4.35 2.02
N LEU A 123 10.94 -3.74 1.10
CA LEU A 123 10.41 -2.82 0.12
C LEU A 123 10.91 -3.22 -1.26
N SER A 124 9.97 -3.44 -2.18
CA SER A 124 10.25 -3.64 -3.59
C SER A 124 9.90 -2.36 -4.35
N SER A 125 10.83 -1.87 -5.17
CA SER A 125 10.55 -0.79 -6.10
C SER A 125 11.41 -0.95 -7.36
N SER A 126 10.90 -0.48 -8.51
CA SER A 126 11.66 -0.51 -9.76
C SER A 126 12.57 0.71 -9.95
N THR A 127 12.57 1.64 -8.98
CA THR A 127 13.37 2.86 -9.07
C THR A 127 14.79 2.62 -8.56
N GLN A 128 15.77 3.11 -9.32
CA GLN A 128 17.18 3.13 -8.89
C GLN A 128 17.48 4.28 -7.93
N TYR A 129 16.50 5.15 -7.63
CA TYR A 129 16.70 6.37 -6.86
C TYR A 129 16.44 6.19 -5.35
N LEU A 130 16.01 4.99 -4.93
CA LEU A 130 15.77 4.69 -3.52
C LEU A 130 17.07 4.19 -2.87
N ASP A 131 17.95 5.12 -2.51
CA ASP A 131 19.10 4.81 -1.65
C ASP A 131 18.64 4.84 -0.18
N LEU A 132 18.31 3.67 0.37
CA LEU A 132 17.91 3.46 1.77
C LEU A 132 19.11 3.21 2.69
#